data_AF-A0A3N5VUU1-F1
#
_entry.id   AF-A0A3N5VUU1-F1
#
_cell.length_a   1.000
_cell.length_b   1.000
_cell.length_c   1.000
_cell.angle_alpha   90.00
_cell.angle_beta   90.00
_cell.angle_gamma   90.00
#
_symmetry.space_group_name_H-M   'P 1'
#
loop_
_entity.id
_entity.type
_entity.pdbx_description
1 polymer ?
#
loop_
_entity_poly.entity_id
_entity_poly.type
_entity_poly.pdbx_seq_one_letter_code
_entity_poly.pdbx_strand_id
1 'polypeptide(L)'
;MKRVFVVVVGVLVVLLWGSPSPAVDFTLKIGVVTPTDHPHSISSREFAKLVAERSKDRIKVNVFDSGKLGSNPELLDGVKTGVLDMCVNTPGVMANFQPVTGLLELPYLFASKEHMMKVTRGPIAEEMAQEYNQKTGIFILGHFGGAQRNMITKSKKIDAMKDLSGLKMRTWEWNVMMNWWKALGAVPAVVPFPEVYTALQTGVIDGAENEFTTFTVSRW
;
A
#
# COMPACT_ATOMS: atom_id res chain seq x y z
N MET A 1 -47.16 27.16 64.55
CA MET A 1 -47.54 26.78 63.17
C MET A 1 -46.51 27.35 62.20
N LYS A 2 -45.91 26.47 61.38
CA LYS A 2 -45.35 26.69 60.01
C LYS A 2 -44.32 27.84 59.82
N ARG A 3 -43.01 27.55 59.63
CA ARG A 3 -42.31 27.20 58.35
C ARG A 3 -42.07 28.47 57.48
N VAL A 4 -40.93 28.81 56.88
CA VAL A 4 -39.78 28.05 56.31
C VAL A 4 -38.63 29.03 56.00
N PHE A 5 -37.40 28.51 56.02
CA PHE A 5 -36.14 29.12 55.58
C PHE A 5 -36.15 29.54 54.10
N VAL A 6 -35.52 30.68 53.76
CA VAL A 6 -35.11 31.00 52.38
C VAL A 6 -33.59 31.16 52.36
N VAL A 7 -32.91 30.14 51.84
CA VAL A 7 -31.50 30.23 51.43
C VAL A 7 -31.51 30.42 49.91
N VAL A 8 -31.05 31.57 49.44
CA VAL A 8 -30.83 31.82 48.01
C VAL A 8 -29.45 31.25 47.68
N VAL A 9 -29.42 30.03 47.15
CA VAL A 9 -28.23 29.47 46.49
C VAL A 9 -28.23 29.96 45.05
N GLY A 10 -27.32 30.87 44.72
CA GLY A 10 -27.06 31.25 43.34
C GLY A 10 -26.43 30.08 42.58
N VAL A 11 -27.18 29.49 41.65
CA VAL A 11 -26.63 28.50 40.71
C VAL A 11 -25.91 29.26 39.60
N LEU A 12 -24.59 29.25 39.65
CA LEU A 12 -23.73 29.63 38.53
C LEU A 12 -23.79 28.51 37.49
N VAL A 13 -24.67 28.66 36.50
CA VAL A 13 -24.65 27.83 35.29
C VAL A 13 -23.44 28.26 34.47
N VAL A 14 -22.32 27.58 34.64
CA VAL A 14 -21.20 27.65 33.69
C VAL A 14 -21.64 26.91 32.43
N LEU A 15 -22.20 27.65 31.47
CA LEU A 15 -22.32 27.19 30.09
C LEU A 15 -20.90 26.98 29.56
N LEU A 16 -20.40 25.75 29.66
CA LEU A 16 -19.26 25.30 28.87
C LEU A 16 -19.68 25.41 27.41
N TRP A 17 -19.34 26.54 26.78
CA TRP A 17 -19.23 26.62 25.33
C TRP A 17 -18.11 25.66 24.93
N GLY A 18 -18.46 24.38 24.80
CA GLY A 18 -17.66 23.45 24.03
C GLY A 18 -17.57 24.05 22.64
N SER A 19 -16.37 24.52 22.26
CA SER A 19 -16.09 24.91 20.89
C SER A 19 -16.64 23.81 19.98
N PRO A 20 -17.46 24.12 18.97
CA PRO A 20 -17.94 23.09 18.06
C PRO A 20 -16.71 22.41 17.49
N SER A 21 -16.53 21.12 17.83
CA SER A 21 -15.53 20.30 17.15
C SER A 21 -15.92 20.34 15.68
N PRO A 22 -15.03 20.76 14.75
CA PRO A 22 -15.34 20.69 13.33
C PRO A 22 -15.92 19.31 13.00
N ALA A 23 -17.10 19.31 12.40
CA ALA A 23 -17.77 18.08 12.00
C ALA A 23 -16.97 17.46 10.84
N VAL A 24 -16.75 16.15 10.91
CA VAL A 24 -16.13 15.40 9.80
C VAL A 24 -17.18 15.23 8.71
N ASP A 25 -16.95 15.87 7.55
CA ASP A 25 -17.83 15.79 6.38
C ASP A 25 -17.64 14.46 5.65
N PHE A 26 -16.40 13.98 5.54
CA PHE A 26 -16.04 12.78 4.79
C PHE A 26 -15.08 11.88 5.56
N THR A 27 -15.29 10.58 5.49
CA THR A 27 -14.35 9.57 5.98
C THR A 27 -13.93 8.66 4.84
N LEU A 28 -12.65 8.70 4.49
CA LEU A 28 -12.05 7.85 3.47
C LEU A 28 -11.34 6.65 4.13
N LYS A 29 -11.30 5.52 3.44
CA LYS A 29 -10.59 4.30 3.84
C LYS A 29 -9.45 4.02 2.87
N ILE A 30 -8.24 3.88 3.40
CA ILE A 30 -7.07 3.46 2.63
C ILE A 30 -6.56 2.10 3.10
N GLY A 31 -6.45 1.15 2.17
CA GLY A 31 -5.85 -0.17 2.41
C GLY A 31 -4.37 -0.21 2.04
N VAL A 32 -3.55 -0.86 2.89
CA VAL A 32 -2.11 -1.07 2.66
C VAL A 32 -1.69 -2.47 3.12
N VAL A 33 -1.03 -3.25 2.26
CA VAL A 33 -0.64 -4.64 2.59
C VAL A 33 0.60 -4.72 3.50
N THR A 34 1.44 -3.70 3.51
CA THR A 34 2.71 -3.73 4.23
C THR A 34 2.55 -3.50 5.75
N PRO A 35 3.48 -3.99 6.60
CA PRO A 35 3.42 -3.78 8.04
C PRO A 35 3.39 -2.31 8.44
N THR A 36 2.98 -2.02 9.69
CA THR A 36 2.87 -0.66 10.24
C THR A 36 4.13 0.17 10.03
N ASP A 37 5.32 -0.41 10.22
CA ASP A 37 6.60 0.30 10.18
C ASP A 37 7.18 0.43 8.76
N HIS A 38 6.46 -0.06 7.74
CA HIS A 38 6.90 0.05 6.36
C HIS A 38 6.66 1.48 5.81
N PRO A 39 7.54 2.04 4.96
CA PRO A 39 7.35 3.38 4.40
C PRO A 39 6.01 3.62 3.72
N HIS A 40 5.41 2.61 3.08
CA HIS A 40 4.06 2.73 2.50
C HIS A 40 3.00 2.99 3.57
N SER A 41 3.04 2.28 4.69
CA SER A 41 2.12 2.45 5.81
C SER A 41 2.36 3.77 6.55
N ILE A 42 3.64 4.13 6.75
CA ILE A 42 4.03 5.41 7.36
C ILE A 42 3.55 6.59 6.50
N SER A 43 3.84 6.57 5.20
CA SER A 43 3.42 7.64 4.27
C SER A 43 1.91 7.74 4.14
N SER A 44 1.18 6.61 4.21
CA SER A 44 -0.30 6.62 4.22
C SER A 44 -0.87 7.30 5.47
N ARG A 45 -0.24 7.12 6.64
CA ARG A 45 -0.65 7.81 7.87
C ARG A 45 -0.27 9.29 7.85
N GLU A 46 0.88 9.63 7.26
CA GLU A 46 1.26 11.04 7.07
C GLU A 46 0.31 11.73 6.07
N PHE A 47 -0.06 11.04 4.98
CA PHE A 47 -1.09 11.51 4.07
C PHE A 47 -2.42 11.77 4.79
N ALA A 48 -2.87 10.83 5.64
CA ALA A 48 -4.09 10.99 6.42
C ALA A 48 -4.04 12.24 7.33
N LYS A 49 -2.91 12.48 7.99
CA LYS A 49 -2.67 13.66 8.82
C LYS A 49 -2.72 14.95 7.99
N LEU A 50 -2.00 15.00 6.87
CA LEU A 50 -1.96 16.18 6.00
C LEU A 50 -3.34 16.49 5.37
N VAL A 51 -4.14 15.47 5.08
CA VAL A 51 -5.53 15.65 4.60
C VAL A 51 -6.39 16.27 5.69
N ALA A 52 -6.32 15.77 6.93
CA ALA A 52 -7.05 16.36 8.05
C ALA A 52 -6.64 17.84 8.27
N GLU A 53 -5.34 18.11 8.37
CA GLU A 53 -4.82 19.47 8.58
C GLU A 53 -5.26 20.44 7.47
N ARG A 54 -5.09 20.06 6.20
CA ARG A 54 -5.41 20.93 5.06
C ARG A 54 -6.92 21.09 4.84
N SER A 55 -7.71 20.11 5.25
CA SER A 55 -9.18 20.18 5.19
C SER A 55 -9.81 20.87 6.39
N LYS A 56 -9.01 21.24 7.41
CA LYS A 56 -9.48 21.70 8.73
C LYS A 56 -10.40 20.68 9.40
N ASP A 57 -9.93 19.43 9.44
CA ASP A 57 -10.58 18.23 10.00
C ASP A 57 -11.88 17.79 9.32
N ARG A 58 -12.26 18.42 8.21
CA ARG A 58 -13.47 18.04 7.45
C ARG A 58 -13.33 16.70 6.73
N ILE A 59 -12.10 16.28 6.43
CA ILE A 59 -11.82 15.00 5.77
C ILE A 59 -10.95 14.15 6.71
N LYS A 60 -11.48 13.01 7.11
CA LYS A 60 -10.76 11.99 7.87
C LYS A 60 -10.34 10.86 6.94
N VAL A 61 -9.11 10.37 7.08
CA VAL A 61 -8.62 9.18 6.36
C VAL A 61 -8.26 8.10 7.37
N ASN A 62 -8.93 6.95 7.29
CA ASN A 62 -8.65 5.78 8.10
C ASN A 62 -7.70 4.86 7.35
N VAL A 63 -6.51 4.63 7.92
CA VAL A 63 -5.47 3.76 7.34
C VAL A 63 -5.58 2.36 7.91
N PHE A 64 -5.75 1.37 7.03
CA PHE A 64 -5.77 -0.04 7.36
C PHE A 64 -4.54 -0.72 6.76
N ASP A 65 -3.48 -0.79 7.57
CA ASP A 65 -2.20 -1.40 7.20
C ASP A 65 -2.14 -2.91 7.51
N SER A 66 -0.99 -3.52 7.23
CA SER A 66 -0.69 -4.93 7.53
C SER A 66 -1.65 -5.91 6.89
N GLY A 67 -2.22 -5.57 5.73
CA GLY A 67 -3.13 -6.45 4.99
C GLY A 67 -4.47 -6.72 5.69
N LYS A 68 -4.87 -5.87 6.66
CA LYS A 68 -6.14 -6.02 7.41
C LYS A 68 -7.39 -6.08 6.53
N LEU A 69 -7.32 -5.51 5.33
CA LEU A 69 -8.41 -5.48 4.36
C LEU A 69 -8.17 -6.37 3.15
N GLY A 70 -7.16 -7.25 3.21
CA GLY A 70 -6.84 -8.21 2.16
C GLY A 70 -5.52 -7.92 1.44
N SER A 71 -5.34 -8.67 0.36
CA SER A 71 -4.23 -8.66 -0.59
C SER A 71 -4.34 -7.51 -1.61
N ASN A 72 -3.26 -7.26 -2.36
CA ASN A 72 -3.23 -6.19 -3.34
C ASN A 72 -4.36 -6.26 -4.39
N PRO A 73 -4.71 -7.42 -4.98
CA PRO A 73 -5.87 -7.53 -5.86
C PRO A 73 -7.18 -7.16 -5.16
N GLU A 74 -7.42 -7.69 -3.95
CA GLU A 74 -8.64 -7.41 -3.18
C GLU A 74 -8.76 -5.93 -2.81
N LEU A 75 -7.65 -5.27 -2.48
CA LEU A 75 -7.65 -3.83 -2.24
C LEU A 75 -7.99 -3.03 -3.51
N LEU A 76 -7.46 -3.43 -4.68
CA LEU A 76 -7.75 -2.76 -5.95
C LEU A 76 -9.21 -2.95 -6.37
N ASP A 77 -9.74 -4.17 -6.21
CA ASP A 77 -11.15 -4.49 -6.42
C ASP A 77 -12.05 -3.70 -5.47
N GLY A 78 -11.62 -3.55 -4.21
CA GLY A 78 -12.27 -2.72 -3.20
C GLY A 78 -12.37 -1.26 -3.64
N VAL A 79 -11.32 -0.70 -4.24
CA VAL A 79 -11.36 0.65 -4.83
C VAL A 79 -12.29 0.72 -6.04
N LYS A 80 -12.21 -0.27 -6.93
CA LYS A 80 -13.04 -0.33 -8.14
C LYS A 80 -14.54 -0.40 -7.85
N THR A 81 -14.90 -1.09 -6.78
CA THR A 81 -16.30 -1.29 -6.34
C THR A 81 -16.79 -0.20 -5.40
N GLY A 82 -15.90 0.67 -4.90
CA GLY A 82 -16.22 1.73 -3.94
C GLY A 82 -16.35 1.27 -2.48
N VAL A 83 -15.96 0.02 -2.17
CA VAL A 83 -15.88 -0.48 -0.78
C VAL A 83 -14.72 0.19 -0.03
N LEU A 84 -13.61 0.43 -0.74
CA LEU A 84 -12.48 1.25 -0.31
C LEU A 84 -12.42 2.51 -1.15
N ASP A 85 -11.97 3.61 -0.56
CA ASP A 85 -11.78 4.86 -1.29
C ASP A 85 -10.39 4.91 -1.94
N MET A 86 -9.40 4.30 -1.29
CA MET A 86 -8.00 4.35 -1.70
C MET A 86 -7.26 3.05 -1.37
N CYS A 87 -6.17 2.78 -2.09
CA CYS A 87 -5.20 1.75 -1.71
C CYS A 87 -3.79 2.16 -2.14
N VAL A 88 -2.77 1.69 -1.42
CA VAL A 88 -1.40 1.63 -1.96
C VAL A 88 -1.23 0.28 -2.63
N ASN A 89 -0.84 0.28 -3.91
CA ASN A 89 -0.72 -0.93 -4.71
C ASN A 89 0.54 -0.93 -5.57
N THR A 90 0.87 -2.09 -6.15
CA THR A 90 2.02 -2.26 -7.05
C THR A 90 1.59 -2.17 -8.52
N PRO A 91 2.39 -1.56 -9.40
CA PRO A 91 1.99 -1.34 -10.80
C PRO A 91 1.61 -2.62 -11.55
N GLY A 92 2.27 -3.75 -11.27
CA GLY A 92 1.97 -5.04 -11.89
C GLY A 92 0.59 -5.60 -11.53
N VAL A 93 0.09 -5.37 -10.31
CA VAL A 93 -1.29 -5.77 -9.96
C VAL A 93 -2.29 -4.84 -10.65
N MET A 94 -1.99 -3.55 -10.71
CA MET A 94 -2.79 -2.57 -11.46
C MET A 94 -2.85 -2.91 -12.96
N ALA A 95 -1.79 -3.50 -13.50
CA ALA A 95 -1.69 -3.92 -14.90
C ALA A 95 -2.76 -4.95 -15.30
N ASN A 96 -3.36 -5.66 -14.33
CA ASN A 96 -4.46 -6.59 -14.60
C ASN A 96 -5.74 -5.87 -15.04
N PHE A 97 -5.91 -4.59 -14.68
CA PHE A 97 -7.04 -3.77 -15.13
C PHE A 97 -6.71 -2.98 -16.39
N GLN A 98 -5.51 -2.41 -16.44
CA GLN A 98 -4.97 -1.79 -17.65
C GLN A 98 -3.45 -1.97 -17.74
N PRO A 99 -2.91 -2.66 -18.77
CA PRO A 99 -1.51 -3.11 -18.77
C PRO A 99 -0.44 -2.02 -18.67
N VAL A 100 -0.76 -0.77 -19.02
CA VAL A 100 0.19 0.34 -19.11
C VAL A 100 1.02 0.55 -17.83
N THR A 101 0.40 0.35 -16.65
CA THR A 101 1.06 0.50 -15.35
C THR A 101 2.15 -0.55 -15.12
N GLY A 102 1.97 -1.75 -15.66
CA GLY A 102 2.93 -2.85 -15.55
C GLY A 102 4.30 -2.53 -16.17
N LEU A 103 4.37 -1.55 -17.08
CA LEU A 103 5.64 -1.10 -17.63
C LEU A 103 6.61 -0.66 -16.52
N LEU A 104 6.13 0.04 -15.49
CA LEU A 104 6.96 0.54 -14.40
C LEU A 104 7.60 -0.56 -13.54
N GLU A 105 7.15 -1.81 -13.66
CA GLU A 105 7.63 -2.92 -12.84
C GLU A 105 8.35 -4.00 -13.67
N LEU A 106 8.63 -3.73 -14.95
CA LEU A 106 9.41 -4.64 -15.78
C LEU A 106 10.83 -4.83 -15.23
N PRO A 107 11.30 -6.09 -15.07
CA PRO A 107 12.66 -6.36 -14.63
C PRO A 107 13.71 -5.66 -15.50
N TYR A 108 14.66 -4.99 -14.86
CA TYR A 108 15.77 -4.27 -15.51
C TYR A 108 15.38 -3.09 -16.42
N LEU A 109 14.13 -2.61 -16.40
CA LEU A 109 13.72 -1.45 -17.22
C LEU A 109 14.49 -0.17 -16.85
N PHE A 110 14.63 0.10 -15.55
CA PHE A 110 15.28 1.32 -15.08
C PHE A 110 16.77 1.10 -14.84
N ALA A 111 17.59 1.81 -15.61
CA ALA A 111 19.05 1.82 -15.46
C ALA A 111 19.55 2.44 -14.15
N SER A 112 18.77 3.31 -13.52
CA SER A 112 19.13 3.95 -12.25
C SER A 112 17.91 4.48 -11.52
N LYS A 113 18.09 4.80 -10.23
CA LYS A 113 17.07 5.51 -9.45
C LYS A 113 16.71 6.84 -10.09
N GLU A 114 17.68 7.60 -10.58
CA GLU A 114 17.42 8.89 -11.24
C GLU A 114 16.55 8.73 -12.50
N HIS A 115 16.83 7.72 -13.32
CA HIS A 115 16.01 7.40 -14.50
C HIS A 115 14.56 7.10 -14.08
N MET A 116 14.37 6.22 -13.09
CA MET A 116 13.05 5.90 -12.56
C MET A 116 12.32 7.13 -12.01
N MET A 117 13.01 8.02 -11.27
CA MET A 117 12.42 9.25 -10.74
C MET A 117 12.01 10.23 -11.84
N LYS A 118 12.81 10.37 -12.92
CA LYS A 118 12.46 11.21 -14.08
C LYS A 118 11.21 10.71 -14.79
N VAL A 119 11.06 9.40 -14.93
CA VAL A 119 9.89 8.78 -15.57
C VAL A 119 8.65 8.94 -14.68
N THR A 120 8.74 8.53 -13.40
CA THR A 120 7.61 8.51 -12.45
C THR A 120 7.13 9.89 -11.99
N ARG A 121 7.93 10.95 -12.22
CA ARG A 121 7.59 12.35 -11.93
C ARG A 121 7.50 13.23 -13.18
N GLY A 122 7.53 12.60 -14.35
CA GLY A 122 7.52 13.29 -15.63
C GLY A 122 6.23 13.04 -16.42
N PRO A 123 6.18 13.53 -17.68
CA PRO A 123 4.99 13.43 -18.52
C PRO A 123 4.57 11.99 -18.81
N ILE A 124 5.50 11.03 -18.82
CA ILE A 124 5.18 9.60 -19.03
C ILE A 124 4.26 9.07 -17.93
N ALA A 125 4.52 9.45 -16.67
CA ALA A 125 3.69 9.04 -15.55
C ALA A 125 2.30 9.71 -15.59
N GLU A 126 2.22 10.95 -16.06
CA GLU A 126 0.95 11.66 -16.22
C GLU A 126 0.09 11.04 -17.32
N GLU A 127 0.69 10.74 -18.48
CA GLU A 127 0.04 10.04 -19.60
C GLU A 127 -0.49 8.67 -19.16
N MET A 128 0.36 7.90 -18.49
CA MET A 128 -0.02 6.60 -17.92
C MET A 128 -1.19 6.72 -16.93
N ALA A 129 -1.17 7.71 -16.04
CA ALA A 129 -2.24 7.94 -15.07
C ALA A 129 -3.55 8.37 -15.74
N GLN A 130 -3.48 9.21 -16.77
CA GLN A 130 -4.65 9.62 -17.55
C GLN A 130 -5.27 8.43 -18.27
N GLU A 131 -4.47 7.60 -18.94
CA GLU A 131 -4.95 6.41 -19.63
C GLU A 131 -5.59 5.42 -18.63
N TYR A 132 -4.89 5.15 -17.51
CA TYR A 132 -5.39 4.26 -16.48
C TYR A 132 -6.74 4.75 -15.92
N ASN A 133 -6.85 6.05 -15.63
CA ASN A 133 -8.09 6.66 -15.17
C ASN A 133 -9.21 6.53 -16.21
N GLN A 134 -8.97 6.90 -17.47
CA GLN A 134 -9.99 6.84 -18.52
C GLN A 134 -10.54 5.42 -18.73
N LYS A 135 -9.70 4.39 -18.58
CA LYS A 135 -10.09 2.99 -18.80
C LYS A 135 -10.72 2.34 -17.57
N THR A 136 -10.25 2.70 -16.38
CA THR A 136 -10.63 1.99 -15.15
C THR A 136 -11.53 2.80 -14.23
N GLY A 137 -11.59 4.12 -14.38
CA GLY A 137 -12.22 5.04 -13.43
C GLY A 137 -11.46 5.19 -12.11
N ILE A 138 -10.26 4.61 -11.99
CA ILE A 138 -9.41 4.70 -10.80
C ILE A 138 -8.33 5.74 -11.03
N PHE A 139 -8.20 6.68 -10.10
CA PHE A 139 -7.26 7.78 -10.19
C PHE A 139 -5.93 7.43 -9.51
N ILE A 140 -4.83 7.54 -10.27
CA ILE A 140 -3.48 7.45 -9.70
C ILE A 140 -3.12 8.81 -9.09
N LEU A 141 -3.03 8.87 -7.77
CA LEU A 141 -2.76 10.11 -7.03
C LEU A 141 -1.27 10.42 -6.86
N GLY A 142 -0.41 9.42 -7.04
CA GLY A 142 1.03 9.58 -6.93
C GLY A 142 1.78 8.26 -6.97
N HIS A 143 3.10 8.36 -7.13
CA HIS A 143 4.01 7.24 -7.15
C HIS A 143 4.84 7.21 -5.86
N PHE A 144 4.93 6.04 -5.23
CA PHE A 144 5.70 5.80 -4.02
C PHE A 144 6.89 4.87 -4.32
N GLY A 145 7.84 4.82 -3.39
CA GLY A 145 8.92 3.84 -3.44
C GLY A 145 10.10 4.26 -4.30
N GLY A 146 10.51 3.38 -5.22
CA GLY A 146 11.74 3.54 -6.01
C GLY A 146 12.97 2.86 -5.41
N ALA A 147 12.75 1.83 -4.61
CA ALA A 147 13.81 0.97 -4.11
C ALA A 147 14.07 -0.19 -5.08
N GLN A 148 15.33 -0.62 -5.17
CA GLN A 148 15.71 -1.75 -6.00
C GLN A 148 15.32 -3.06 -5.31
N ARG A 149 14.67 -3.94 -6.08
CA ARG A 149 14.31 -5.28 -5.63
C ARG A 149 15.49 -6.23 -5.83
N ASN A 150 15.74 -7.09 -4.86
CA ASN A 150 16.78 -8.12 -4.91
C ASN A 150 16.18 -9.47 -4.57
N MET A 151 16.81 -10.54 -5.06
CA MET A 151 16.40 -11.89 -4.74
C MET A 151 16.73 -12.17 -3.27
N ILE A 152 15.78 -12.81 -2.58
CA ILE A 152 15.87 -13.22 -1.18
C ILE A 152 15.63 -14.72 -1.16
N THR A 153 16.49 -15.46 -0.49
CA THR A 153 16.39 -16.92 -0.38
C THR A 153 16.50 -17.34 1.07
N LYS A 154 15.72 -18.34 1.46
CA LYS A 154 15.75 -18.89 2.82
C LYS A 154 17.13 -19.42 3.22
N SER A 155 17.82 -20.10 2.31
CA SER A 155 19.05 -20.85 2.64
C SER A 155 20.08 -20.97 1.53
N LYS A 156 19.72 -20.74 0.26
CA LYS A 156 20.62 -20.97 -0.89
C LYS A 156 21.09 -19.66 -1.50
N LYS A 157 22.40 -19.39 -1.45
CA LYS A 157 23.00 -18.28 -2.19
C LYS A 157 22.79 -18.45 -3.70
N ILE A 158 22.47 -17.35 -4.40
CA ILE A 158 22.34 -17.30 -5.86
C ILE A 158 23.53 -16.51 -6.41
N ASP A 159 24.47 -17.20 -7.04
CA ASP A 159 25.64 -16.57 -7.68
C ASP A 159 25.56 -16.61 -9.22
N ALA A 160 24.75 -17.51 -9.77
CA ALA A 160 24.51 -17.62 -11.20
C ALA A 160 23.08 -18.07 -11.51
N MET A 161 22.64 -17.82 -12.74
CA MET A 161 21.30 -18.21 -13.22
C MET A 161 20.94 -19.68 -12.96
N LYS A 162 21.91 -20.59 -13.09
CA LYS A 162 21.72 -22.03 -12.81
C LYS A 162 21.28 -22.32 -11.37
N ASP A 163 21.60 -21.44 -10.42
CA ASP A 163 21.26 -21.64 -9.01
C ASP A 163 19.75 -21.46 -8.76
N LEU A 164 19.04 -20.80 -9.68
CA LEU A 164 17.59 -20.64 -9.65
C LEU A 164 16.84 -21.90 -10.08
N SER A 165 17.52 -22.83 -10.76
CA SER A 165 16.88 -24.04 -11.31
C SER A 165 16.16 -24.82 -10.23
N GLY A 166 14.84 -24.95 -10.37
CA GLY A 166 13.99 -25.71 -9.45
C GLY A 166 13.67 -25.02 -8.12
N LEU A 167 14.19 -23.80 -7.86
CA LEU A 167 13.82 -23.03 -6.68
C LEU A 167 12.38 -22.53 -6.80
N LYS A 168 11.59 -22.73 -5.76
CA LYS A 168 10.23 -22.19 -5.65
C LYS A 168 10.29 -20.72 -5.27
N MET A 169 10.28 -19.84 -6.27
CA MET A 169 10.40 -18.40 -6.06
C MET A 169 9.02 -17.75 -5.99
N ARG A 170 8.76 -17.04 -4.90
CA ARG A 170 7.52 -16.27 -4.74
C ARG A 170 7.42 -15.17 -5.77
N THR A 171 6.24 -15.01 -6.32
CA THR A 171 5.79 -13.86 -7.08
C THR A 171 4.44 -13.37 -6.56
N TRP A 172 4.02 -12.19 -6.99
CA TRP A 172 2.68 -11.65 -6.78
C TRP A 172 1.81 -11.85 -8.02
N GLU A 173 0.58 -11.36 -7.96
CA GLU A 173 -0.52 -11.61 -8.89
C GLU A 173 -0.35 -10.86 -10.22
N TRP A 174 0.77 -11.11 -10.91
CA TRP A 174 1.08 -10.53 -12.21
C TRP A 174 1.82 -11.53 -13.11
N ASN A 175 1.22 -11.84 -14.27
CA ASN A 175 1.70 -12.87 -15.20
C ASN A 175 3.11 -12.61 -15.75
N VAL A 176 3.49 -11.34 -15.93
CA VAL A 176 4.82 -10.98 -16.45
C VAL A 176 5.91 -11.45 -15.50
N MET A 177 5.73 -11.27 -14.19
CA MET A 177 6.70 -11.71 -13.19
C MET A 177 6.77 -13.23 -13.09
N MET A 178 5.64 -13.94 -13.24
CA MET A 178 5.64 -15.40 -13.36
C MET A 178 6.46 -15.88 -14.55
N ASN A 179 6.28 -15.25 -15.71
CA ASN A 179 7.02 -15.61 -16.92
C ASN A 179 8.50 -15.27 -16.82
N TRP A 180 8.83 -14.16 -16.16
CA TRP A 180 10.22 -13.81 -15.87
C TRP A 180 10.90 -14.91 -15.04
N TRP A 181 10.31 -15.30 -13.91
CA TRP A 181 10.87 -16.38 -13.08
C TRP A 181 11.03 -17.71 -13.84
N LYS A 182 10.05 -18.10 -14.65
CA LYS A 182 10.14 -19.31 -15.50
C LYS A 182 11.29 -19.20 -16.50
N ALA A 183 11.46 -18.03 -17.13
CA ALA A 183 12.55 -17.79 -18.08
C ALA A 183 13.93 -17.85 -17.41
N LEU A 184 13.99 -17.55 -16.10
CA LEU A 184 15.20 -17.70 -15.28
C LEU A 184 15.44 -19.15 -14.78
N GLY A 185 14.53 -20.09 -15.07
CA GLY A 185 14.63 -21.50 -14.65
C GLY A 185 14.05 -21.80 -13.26
N ALA A 186 13.49 -20.79 -12.58
CA ALA A 186 12.81 -20.98 -11.30
C ALA A 186 11.39 -21.53 -11.47
N VAL A 187 10.83 -22.02 -10.36
CA VAL A 187 9.43 -22.44 -10.27
C VAL A 187 8.65 -21.32 -9.56
N PRO A 188 7.94 -20.44 -10.28
CA PRO A 188 7.20 -19.37 -9.61
C PRO A 188 6.03 -19.91 -8.81
N ALA A 189 5.79 -19.34 -7.63
CA ALA A 189 4.59 -19.56 -6.82
C ALA A 189 3.95 -18.21 -6.46
N VAL A 190 2.67 -18.04 -6.78
CA VAL A 190 1.92 -16.83 -6.40
C VAL A 190 1.59 -16.94 -4.92
N VAL A 191 2.11 -15.99 -4.13
CA VAL A 191 1.80 -15.88 -2.70
C VAL A 191 1.46 -14.42 -2.39
N PRO A 192 0.26 -14.14 -1.84
CA PRO A 192 -0.11 -12.79 -1.41
C PRO A 192 0.91 -12.22 -0.43
N PHE A 193 1.17 -10.92 -0.52
CA PHE A 193 2.20 -10.25 0.30
C PHE A 193 2.10 -10.58 1.81
N PRO A 194 0.90 -10.56 2.45
CA PRO A 194 0.78 -10.86 3.88
C PRO A 194 1.20 -12.28 4.28
N GLU A 195 1.21 -13.23 3.35
CA GLU A 195 1.50 -14.64 3.60
C GLU A 195 2.96 -15.04 3.33
N VAL A 196 3.76 -14.14 2.75
CA VAL A 196 5.11 -14.46 2.28
C VAL A 196 6.03 -14.92 3.43
N TYR A 197 5.98 -14.26 4.59
CA TYR A 197 6.79 -14.66 5.74
C TYR A 197 6.49 -16.11 6.15
N THR A 198 5.22 -16.44 6.32
CA THR A 198 4.78 -17.80 6.69
C THR A 198 5.14 -18.81 5.61
N ALA A 199 5.02 -18.44 4.33
CA ALA A 199 5.36 -19.31 3.21
C ALA A 199 6.88 -19.61 3.14
N LEU A 200 7.74 -18.63 3.43
CA LEU A 200 9.19 -18.82 3.61
C LEU A 200 9.48 -19.72 4.82
N GLN A 201 8.85 -19.42 5.96
CA GLN A 201 9.05 -20.15 7.21
C GLN A 201 8.72 -21.65 7.05
N THR A 202 7.55 -21.94 6.48
CA THR A 202 7.03 -23.30 6.26
C THR A 202 7.69 -24.03 5.08
N GLY A 203 8.42 -23.32 4.21
CA GLY A 203 9.07 -23.91 3.04
C GLY A 203 8.12 -24.20 1.87
N VAL A 204 6.93 -23.59 1.86
CA VAL A 204 6.06 -23.55 0.68
C VAL A 204 6.83 -22.93 -0.49
N ILE A 205 7.57 -21.84 -0.22
CA ILE A 205 8.49 -21.16 -1.13
C ILE A 205 9.92 -21.23 -0.57
N ASP A 206 10.91 -21.25 -1.47
CA ASP A 206 12.34 -21.28 -1.14
C ASP A 206 12.95 -19.88 -1.12
N GLY A 207 12.29 -18.93 -1.78
CA GLY A 207 12.72 -17.54 -1.86
C GLY A 207 11.63 -16.63 -2.41
N ALA A 208 11.98 -15.36 -2.52
CA ALA A 208 11.17 -14.28 -3.07
C ALA A 208 12.11 -13.26 -3.73
N GLU A 209 11.55 -12.11 -4.11
CA GLU A 209 12.34 -10.91 -4.34
C GLU A 209 11.64 -9.73 -3.64
N ASN A 210 12.42 -8.75 -3.19
CA ASN A 210 11.89 -7.50 -2.65
C ASN A 210 13.00 -6.47 -2.42
N GLU A 211 12.63 -5.22 -2.13
CA GLU A 211 13.58 -4.25 -1.63
C GLU A 211 14.05 -4.57 -0.20
N PHE A 212 15.24 -4.06 0.15
CA PHE A 212 15.85 -4.22 1.47
C PHE A 212 14.95 -3.75 2.62
N THR A 213 14.13 -2.72 2.39
CA THR A 213 13.18 -2.23 3.40
C THR A 213 12.10 -3.26 3.71
N THR A 214 11.50 -3.89 2.70
CA THR A 214 10.55 -4.97 2.95
C THR A 214 11.22 -6.13 3.66
N PHE A 215 12.42 -6.54 3.24
CA PHE A 215 13.17 -7.62 3.87
C PHE A 215 13.33 -7.37 5.39
N THR A 216 13.79 -6.18 5.77
CA THR A 216 14.03 -5.82 7.18
C THR A 216 12.73 -5.64 7.99
N VAL A 217 11.75 -4.92 7.44
CA VAL A 217 10.52 -4.55 8.18
C VAL A 217 9.53 -5.72 8.25
N SER A 218 9.38 -6.46 7.15
CA SER A 218 8.50 -7.65 7.09
C SER A 218 9.19 -8.90 7.63
N ARG A 219 10.49 -8.79 7.95
CA ARG A 219 11.33 -9.84 8.55
C ARG A 219 11.40 -11.10 7.71
N TRP A 220 11.45 -10.93 6.39
CA TRP A 220 11.58 -12.06 5.46
C TRP A 220 12.93 -12.78 5.60
#